data_AF-A0A3D4TYN2-F1
#
_entry.id   AF-A0A3D4TYN2-F1
#
_cell.length_a   1.000
_cell.length_b   1.000
_cell.length_c   1.000
_cell.angle_alpha   90.00
_cell.angle_beta   90.00
_cell.angle_gamma   90.00
#
_symmetry.space_group_name_H-M   'P 1'
#
loop_
_entity.id
_entity.type
_entity.pdbx_description
1 polymer ?
#
loop_
_entity_poly.entity_id
_entity_poly.type
_entity_poly.pdbx_seq_one_letter_code
_entity_poly.pdbx_strand_id
1 'polypeptide(L)'
;MESNIKSTVKNVFDRYGVPESIWLPIMKTESGGNPFSSALTSKEFSKGLFQINVKAHPQYANTNLYDPLTNAEIAAKVFIAPAYEYAKTVTDDVEQQALIVYSGLKNPSNPEQGYVPAGGIRPKWTDSTRDRFLGNFNDTVSSSESVSRNTMPVSVSGSSTSTDLSFVQNIAKLVLILLVSVVGLVAVFSLLKDTAGGKTVVNITKTAARAGAAVATKGKSEIAASINDGAGITNL
;
A
#
# COMPACT_ATOMS: atom_id res chain seq x y z
N MET A 1 2.48 -16.17 23.35
CA MET A 1 3.61 -15.53 22.63
C MET A 1 3.25 -15.27 21.17
N GLU A 2 2.72 -16.27 20.47
CA GLU A 2 2.29 -16.18 19.07
C GLU A 2 1.24 -15.08 18.79
N SER A 3 0.29 -14.87 19.71
CA SER A 3 -0.73 -13.81 19.60
C SER A 3 -0.14 -12.38 19.56
N ASN A 4 0.97 -12.14 20.27
CA ASN A 4 1.63 -10.84 20.30
C ASN A 4 2.39 -10.58 18.98
N ILE A 5 3.07 -11.60 18.45
CA ILE A 5 3.77 -11.52 17.16
C ILE A 5 2.78 -11.22 16.04
N LYS A 6 1.68 -11.98 15.95
CA LYS A 6 0.65 -11.77 14.91
C LYS A 6 0.06 -10.36 14.97
N SER A 7 -0.27 -9.87 16.17
CA SER A 7 -0.78 -8.50 16.36
C SER A 7 0.23 -7.43 15.94
N THR A 8 1.49 -7.60 16.33
CA THR A 8 2.60 -6.70 15.93
C THR A 8 2.72 -6.63 14.41
N VAL A 9 2.75 -7.79 13.74
CA VAL A 9 2.84 -7.89 12.28
C VAL A 9 1.61 -7.25 11.63
N LYS A 10 0.40 -7.56 12.12
CA LYS A 10 -0.85 -6.98 11.62
C LYS A 10 -0.82 -5.45 11.65
N ASN A 11 -0.42 -4.85 12.78
CA ASN A 11 -0.33 -3.39 12.91
C ASN A 11 0.67 -2.75 11.93
N VAL A 12 1.70 -3.48 11.51
CA VAL A 12 2.59 -3.05 10.43
C VAL A 12 1.85 -3.09 9.10
N PHE A 13 1.32 -4.24 8.69
CA PHE A 13 0.70 -4.40 7.37
C PHE A 13 -0.58 -3.58 7.18
N ASP A 14 -1.35 -3.33 8.26
CA ASP A 14 -2.51 -2.44 8.24
C ASP A 14 -2.11 -1.02 7.79
N ARG A 15 -0.93 -0.52 8.22
CA ARG A 15 -0.42 0.81 7.81
C ARG A 15 -0.04 0.88 6.33
N TYR A 16 0.24 -0.26 5.70
CA TYR A 16 0.54 -0.36 4.26
C TYR A 16 -0.68 -0.83 3.44
N GLY A 17 -1.85 -0.99 4.06
CA GLY A 17 -3.07 -1.41 3.37
C GLY A 17 -3.03 -2.84 2.81
N VAL A 18 -2.18 -3.70 3.36
CA VAL A 18 -2.04 -5.10 2.91
C VAL A 18 -2.89 -6.00 3.82
N PRO A 19 -3.91 -6.69 3.31
CA PRO A 19 -4.79 -7.49 4.15
C PRO A 19 -4.11 -8.76 4.68
N GLU A 20 -4.64 -9.29 5.78
CA GLU A 20 -4.12 -10.50 6.44
C GLU A 20 -4.07 -11.73 5.52
N SER A 21 -5.02 -11.85 4.60
CA SER A 21 -5.04 -12.91 3.58
C SER A 21 -3.80 -12.92 2.68
N ILE A 22 -3.05 -11.81 2.60
CA ILE A 22 -1.85 -11.71 1.76
C ILE A 22 -0.60 -12.00 2.58
N TRP A 23 -0.38 -11.32 3.70
CA TRP A 23 0.90 -11.40 4.41
C TRP A 23 1.02 -12.61 5.35
N LEU A 24 -0.09 -13.10 5.93
CA LEU A 24 -0.03 -14.19 6.91
C LEU A 24 0.36 -15.54 6.28
N PRO A 25 -0.16 -15.93 5.11
CA PRO A 25 0.29 -17.15 4.42
C PRO A 25 1.78 -17.11 4.06
N ILE A 26 2.30 -15.93 3.70
CA ILE A 26 3.72 -15.72 3.42
C ILE A 26 4.54 -15.96 4.69
N MET A 27 4.18 -15.33 5.81
CA MET A 27 4.87 -15.50 7.09
C MET A 27 4.88 -16.97 7.54
N LYS A 28 3.75 -17.67 7.43
CA LYS A 28 3.63 -19.11 7.73
C LYS A 28 4.54 -19.94 6.82
N THR A 29 4.58 -19.61 5.52
CA THR A 29 5.39 -20.37 4.56
C THR A 29 6.89 -20.16 4.75
N GLU A 30 7.32 -18.94 5.07
CA GLU A 30 8.73 -18.60 5.20
C GLU A 30 9.33 -19.03 6.56
N SER A 31 8.58 -18.92 7.66
CA SER A 31 9.12 -19.17 9.00
C SER A 31 8.24 -20.00 9.92
N GLY A 32 7.03 -20.37 9.49
CA GLY A 32 6.02 -20.93 10.40
C GLY A 32 5.60 -19.94 11.49
N GLY A 33 5.84 -18.63 11.31
CA GLY A 33 5.63 -17.62 12.35
C GLY A 33 6.75 -17.54 13.41
N ASN A 34 7.87 -18.22 13.23
CA ASN A 34 9.00 -18.17 14.15
C ASN A 34 9.94 -16.99 13.82
N PRO A 35 10.04 -15.96 14.69
CA PRO A 35 10.88 -14.80 14.43
C PRO A 35 12.38 -15.11 14.51
N PHE A 36 12.77 -16.25 15.08
CA PHE A 36 14.16 -16.71 15.14
C PHE A 36 14.55 -17.65 14.01
N SER A 37 13.65 -17.88 13.04
CA SER A 37 13.96 -18.73 11.88
C SER A 37 15.08 -18.14 11.04
N SER A 38 15.98 -18.99 10.57
CA SER A 38 17.03 -18.61 9.63
C SER A 38 17.36 -19.74 8.67
N ALA A 39 17.62 -19.41 7.42
CA ALA A 39 18.17 -20.33 6.43
C ALA A 39 19.59 -19.87 6.06
N LEU A 40 20.58 -20.73 6.32
CA LEU A 40 21.97 -20.48 5.94
C LEU A 40 22.45 -21.56 4.98
N THR A 41 22.70 -21.17 3.74
CA THR A 41 23.31 -22.02 2.72
C THR A 41 24.49 -21.29 2.07
N SER A 42 25.25 -21.96 1.20
CA SER A 42 26.31 -21.30 0.44
C SER A 42 25.79 -20.11 -0.39
N LYS A 43 24.52 -20.14 -0.82
CA LYS A 43 23.90 -19.12 -1.69
C LYS A 43 22.90 -18.19 -0.97
N GLU A 44 22.47 -18.53 0.24
CA GLU A 44 21.42 -17.79 0.96
C GLU A 44 21.83 -17.54 2.41
N PHE A 45 21.46 -16.37 2.92
CA PHE A 45 21.36 -16.17 4.36
C PHE A 45 20.09 -15.37 4.66
N SER A 46 19.01 -16.06 5.01
CA SER A 46 17.70 -15.48 5.26
C SER A 46 17.36 -15.50 6.75
N LYS A 47 16.69 -14.45 7.24
CA LYS A 47 16.41 -14.26 8.68
C LYS A 47 14.99 -13.77 8.95
N GLY A 48 14.42 -14.25 10.06
CA GLY A 48 13.20 -13.73 10.67
C GLY A 48 11.90 -14.21 10.03
N LEU A 49 10.81 -13.53 10.38
CA LEU A 49 9.44 -13.93 10.02
C LEU A 49 9.21 -14.09 8.51
N PHE A 50 9.76 -13.17 7.72
CA PHE A 50 9.62 -13.13 6.26
C PHE A 50 10.88 -13.59 5.51
N GLN A 51 11.86 -14.19 6.22
CA GLN A 51 13.08 -14.75 5.63
C GLN A 51 13.80 -13.78 4.66
N ILE A 52 14.11 -12.57 5.14
CA ILE A 52 14.83 -11.57 4.34
C ILE A 52 16.27 -12.04 4.11
N ASN A 53 16.64 -12.24 2.84
CA ASN A 53 17.96 -12.72 2.43
C ASN A 53 19.01 -11.59 2.48
N VAL A 54 19.89 -11.61 3.47
CA VAL A 54 20.94 -10.58 3.63
C VAL A 54 22.09 -10.70 2.63
N LYS A 55 22.24 -11.83 1.92
CA LYS A 55 23.19 -11.92 0.80
C LYS A 55 22.67 -11.16 -0.43
N ALA A 56 21.36 -11.20 -0.67
CA ALA A 56 20.72 -10.44 -1.74
C ALA A 56 20.47 -8.97 -1.35
N HIS A 57 20.33 -8.71 -0.05
CA HIS A 57 20.08 -7.38 0.51
C HIS A 57 21.13 -7.03 1.57
N PRO A 58 22.38 -6.77 1.16
CA PRO A 58 23.49 -6.55 2.09
C PRO A 58 23.29 -5.33 3.00
N GLN A 59 22.46 -4.36 2.60
CA GLN A 59 22.09 -3.23 3.45
C GLN A 59 21.40 -3.64 4.77
N TYR A 60 20.81 -4.85 4.84
CA TYR A 60 20.18 -5.38 6.05
C TYR A 60 21.07 -6.36 6.82
N ALA A 61 22.33 -6.57 6.42
CA ALA A 61 23.22 -7.55 7.06
C ALA A 61 23.43 -7.29 8.56
N ASN A 62 23.51 -6.00 8.95
CA ASN A 62 23.68 -5.54 10.33
C ASN A 62 22.36 -5.18 11.03
N THR A 63 21.21 -5.42 10.38
CA THR A 63 19.90 -5.16 10.97
C THR A 63 19.48 -6.34 11.86
N ASN A 64 18.86 -6.08 13.01
CA ASN A 64 18.27 -7.13 13.83
C ASN A 64 16.97 -7.66 13.19
N LEU A 65 17.13 -8.57 12.23
CA LEU A 65 16.00 -9.18 11.51
C LEU A 65 15.23 -10.24 12.33
N TYR A 66 15.66 -10.54 13.56
CA TYR A 66 14.91 -11.39 14.49
C TYR A 66 13.90 -10.61 15.32
N ASP A 67 13.98 -9.27 15.33
CA ASP A 67 12.93 -8.43 15.90
C ASP A 67 11.68 -8.48 14.98
N PRO A 68 10.52 -8.95 15.48
CA PRO A 68 9.30 -9.08 14.67
C PRO A 68 8.87 -7.78 14.00
N LEU A 69 8.96 -6.66 14.71
CA LEU A 69 8.57 -5.35 14.21
C LEU A 69 9.47 -4.90 13.06
N THR A 70 10.79 -4.94 13.27
CA THR A 70 11.80 -4.59 12.25
C THR A 70 11.68 -5.48 11.02
N ASN A 71 11.53 -6.79 11.20
CA ASN A 71 11.39 -7.72 10.09
C ASN A 71 10.13 -7.45 9.26
N ALA A 72 8.99 -7.24 9.94
CA ALA A 72 7.71 -6.94 9.31
C ALA A 72 7.71 -5.58 8.59
N GLU A 73 8.31 -4.53 9.16
CA GLU A 73 8.41 -3.21 8.52
C GLU A 73 9.18 -3.27 7.21
N ILE A 74 10.32 -3.96 7.20
CA ILE A 74 11.12 -4.15 5.99
C ILE A 74 10.34 -4.99 4.97
N ALA A 75 9.74 -6.10 5.41
CA ALA A 75 8.93 -6.97 4.56
C ALA A 75 7.77 -6.21 3.90
N ALA A 76 6.99 -5.47 4.69
CA ALA A 76 5.85 -4.69 4.21
C ALA A 76 6.28 -3.60 3.24
N LYS A 77 7.21 -2.74 3.64
CA LYS A 77 7.60 -1.55 2.86
C LYS A 77 8.30 -1.90 1.55
N VAL A 78 9.25 -2.82 1.60
CA VAL A 78 10.21 -3.03 0.50
C VAL A 78 9.73 -4.09 -0.46
N PHE A 79 9.00 -5.09 0.04
CA PHE A 79 8.77 -6.30 -0.73
C PHE A 79 7.29 -6.60 -0.96
N ILE A 80 6.47 -6.58 0.09
CA ILE A 80 5.09 -7.07 0.00
C ILE A 80 4.13 -6.00 -0.50
N ALA A 81 4.12 -4.79 0.08
CA ALA A 81 3.18 -3.75 -0.33
C ALA A 81 3.36 -3.33 -1.80
N PRO A 82 4.58 -3.09 -2.32
CA PRO A 82 4.77 -2.80 -3.75
C PRO A 82 4.28 -3.93 -4.66
N ALA A 83 4.53 -5.19 -4.29
CA ALA A 83 4.05 -6.33 -5.05
C ALA A 83 2.53 -6.49 -4.98
N TYR A 84 1.92 -6.14 -3.85
CA TYR A 84 0.48 -6.17 -3.67
C TYR A 84 -0.23 -5.09 -4.49
N GLU A 85 0.30 -3.87 -4.50
CA GLU A 85 -0.19 -2.80 -5.37
C GLU A 85 -0.17 -3.22 -6.84
N TYR A 86 0.91 -3.86 -7.29
CA TYR A 86 0.97 -4.43 -8.63
C TYR A 86 -0.06 -5.55 -8.84
N ALA A 87 -0.17 -6.49 -7.90
CA ALA A 87 -1.07 -7.63 -8.03
C ALA A 87 -2.53 -7.22 -8.23
N LYS A 88 -2.99 -6.16 -7.55
CA LYS A 88 -4.33 -5.58 -7.74
C LYS A 88 -4.58 -5.05 -9.16
N THR A 89 -3.54 -4.69 -9.91
CA THR A 89 -3.68 -4.28 -11.32
C THR A 89 -3.80 -5.47 -12.28
N VAL A 90 -3.42 -6.67 -11.82
CA VAL A 90 -3.41 -7.89 -12.64
C VAL A 90 -4.67 -8.71 -12.44
N THR A 91 -5.21 -8.75 -11.21
CA THR A 91 -6.34 -9.62 -10.87
C THR A 91 -7.06 -9.14 -9.61
N ASP A 92 -8.37 -9.37 -9.56
CA ASP A 92 -9.20 -9.16 -8.37
C ASP A 92 -9.28 -10.41 -7.46
N ASP A 93 -8.79 -11.56 -7.94
CA ASP A 93 -8.78 -12.80 -7.18
C ASP A 93 -7.68 -12.75 -6.09
N VAL A 94 -8.09 -12.88 -4.82
CA VAL A 94 -7.19 -12.71 -3.67
C VAL A 94 -6.13 -13.82 -3.58
N GLU A 95 -6.44 -15.04 -4.00
CA GLU A 95 -5.48 -16.16 -4.04
C GLU A 95 -4.40 -15.88 -5.09
N GLN A 96 -4.81 -15.44 -6.27
CA GLN A 96 -3.90 -15.03 -7.35
C GLN A 96 -3.05 -13.82 -6.92
N GLN A 97 -3.62 -12.84 -6.21
CA GLN A 97 -2.86 -11.74 -5.63
C GLN A 97 -1.79 -12.24 -4.66
N ALA A 98 -2.14 -13.16 -3.75
CA ALA A 98 -1.21 -13.73 -2.78
C ALA A 98 -0.05 -14.48 -3.47
N LEU A 99 -0.34 -15.24 -4.53
CA LEU A 99 0.65 -15.93 -5.34
C LEU A 99 1.60 -14.94 -6.05
N ILE A 100 1.06 -13.88 -6.66
CA ILE A 100 1.86 -12.83 -7.30
C ILE A 100 2.83 -12.21 -6.30
N VAL A 101 2.33 -11.80 -5.12
CA VAL A 101 3.14 -11.21 -4.04
C VAL A 101 4.23 -12.17 -3.59
N TYR A 102 3.86 -13.41 -3.26
CA TYR A 102 4.80 -14.40 -2.75
C TYR A 102 5.90 -14.73 -3.77
N SER A 103 5.54 -14.81 -5.05
CA SER A 103 6.49 -15.04 -6.14
C SER A 103 7.48 -13.88 -6.31
N GLY A 104 7.04 -12.63 -6.13
CA GLY A 104 7.84 -11.41 -6.25
C GLY A 104 8.95 -11.29 -5.21
N LEU A 105 8.71 -11.74 -3.97
CA LEU A 105 9.69 -11.72 -2.86
C LEU A 105 11.01 -12.42 -3.20
N LYS A 106 10.96 -13.46 -4.03
CA LYS A 106 12.14 -14.27 -4.36
C LYS A 106 12.96 -13.73 -5.54
N ASN A 107 12.55 -12.64 -6.21
CA ASN A 107 13.39 -11.91 -7.18
C ASN A 107 12.94 -10.44 -7.35
N PRO A 108 13.35 -9.53 -6.46
CA PRO A 108 12.94 -8.12 -6.48
C PRO A 108 13.66 -7.26 -7.53
N SER A 109 14.64 -7.81 -8.25
CA SER A 109 15.59 -7.05 -9.09
C SER A 109 15.20 -6.85 -10.56
N ASN A 110 14.14 -7.48 -11.06
CA ASN A 110 13.70 -7.31 -12.45
C ASN A 110 12.17 -7.51 -12.61
N PRO A 111 11.36 -6.46 -12.41
CA PRO A 111 9.90 -6.54 -12.57
C PRO A 111 9.44 -6.75 -14.02
N GLU A 112 10.28 -6.43 -15.01
CA GLU A 112 9.97 -6.59 -16.45
C GLU A 112 10.16 -8.02 -16.97
N GLN A 113 10.97 -8.85 -16.28
CA GLN A 113 11.11 -10.30 -16.57
C GLN A 113 10.03 -11.18 -15.93
N GLY A 114 8.94 -10.57 -15.45
CA GLY A 114 7.72 -11.27 -15.10
C GLY A 114 7.53 -11.47 -13.60
N TYR A 115 6.67 -10.64 -13.00
CA TYR A 115 5.60 -11.22 -12.19
C TYR A 115 4.89 -12.23 -13.07
N VAL A 116 4.69 -13.47 -12.62
CA VAL A 116 4.05 -14.45 -13.49
C VAL A 116 2.61 -14.00 -13.69
N PRO A 117 2.19 -13.57 -14.89
CA PRO A 117 0.82 -13.16 -15.11
C PRO A 117 -0.06 -14.40 -14.86
N ALA A 118 -1.16 -14.23 -14.13
CA ALA A 118 -2.11 -15.29 -13.80
C ALA A 118 -1.58 -16.46 -12.93
N GLY A 119 -0.71 -16.19 -11.95
CA GLY A 119 -0.33 -17.18 -10.93
C GLY A 119 0.42 -18.41 -11.45
N GLY A 120 1.02 -18.32 -12.64
CA GLY A 120 1.85 -19.40 -13.17
C GLY A 120 3.04 -19.71 -12.26
N ILE A 121 3.50 -20.96 -12.34
CA ILE A 121 4.67 -21.44 -11.63
C ILE A 121 5.91 -20.72 -12.21
N ARG A 122 6.67 -20.01 -11.37
CA ARG A 122 8.00 -19.52 -11.78
C ARG A 122 8.86 -20.71 -12.25
N PRO A 123 9.79 -20.56 -13.20
CA PRO A 123 10.69 -21.65 -13.61
C PRO A 123 11.51 -22.30 -12.46
N LYS A 124 11.60 -21.64 -11.30
CA LYS A 124 12.26 -22.13 -10.07
C LYS A 124 11.30 -22.58 -8.97
N TRP A 125 9.99 -22.45 -9.15
CA TRP A 125 9.01 -22.99 -8.22
C TRP A 125 8.72 -24.44 -8.60
N THR A 126 8.84 -25.33 -7.62
CA THR A 126 8.27 -26.68 -7.76
C THR A 126 6.76 -26.59 -7.47
N ASP A 127 5.96 -27.50 -8.03
CA ASP A 127 4.55 -27.66 -7.64
C ASP A 127 4.41 -27.74 -6.12
N SER A 128 5.32 -28.47 -5.47
CA SER A 128 5.38 -28.58 -4.01
C SER A 128 5.50 -27.23 -3.28
N THR A 129 6.24 -26.26 -3.82
CA THR A 129 6.37 -24.93 -3.20
C THR A 129 5.07 -24.15 -3.30
N ARG A 130 4.41 -24.17 -4.47
CA ARG A 130 3.11 -23.56 -4.70
C ARG A 130 2.06 -24.19 -3.78
N ASP A 131 1.96 -25.52 -3.79
CA ASP A 131 0.93 -26.25 -3.08
C ASP A 131 1.06 -26.07 -1.56
N ARG A 132 2.30 -26.00 -1.04
CA ARG A 132 2.55 -25.64 0.37
C ARG A 132 2.06 -24.23 0.70
N PHE A 133 2.30 -23.26 -0.17
CA PHE A 133 1.82 -21.89 0.03
C PHE A 133 0.29 -21.83 -0.01
N LEU A 134 -0.34 -22.49 -0.98
CA LEU A 134 -1.80 -22.55 -1.11
C LEU A 134 -2.45 -23.24 0.09
N GLY A 135 -1.82 -24.28 0.66
CA GLY A 135 -2.25 -24.86 1.93
C GLY A 135 -2.30 -23.82 3.06
N ASN A 136 -1.21 -23.07 3.25
CA ASN A 136 -1.16 -21.99 4.26
C ASN A 136 -2.16 -20.86 3.98
N PHE A 137 -2.43 -20.57 2.70
CA PHE A 137 -3.43 -19.58 2.28
C PHE A 137 -4.84 -20.03 2.65
N ASN A 138 -5.23 -21.25 2.25
CA ASN A 138 -6.55 -21.81 2.53
C ASN A 138 -6.82 -21.94 4.04
N ASP A 139 -5.82 -22.34 4.82
CA ASP A 139 -5.91 -22.38 6.29
C ASP A 139 -6.18 -20.99 6.87
N THR A 140 -5.55 -19.96 6.29
CA THR A 140 -5.68 -18.58 6.76
C THR A 140 -7.06 -18.02 6.45
N VAL A 141 -7.54 -18.16 5.22
CA VAL A 141 -8.88 -17.68 4.81
C VAL A 141 -9.99 -18.45 5.54
N SER A 142 -9.84 -19.76 5.74
CA SER A 142 -10.81 -20.56 6.50
C SER A 142 -10.89 -20.15 7.97
N SER A 143 -9.74 -19.78 8.56
CA SER A 143 -9.69 -19.31 9.95
C SER A 143 -10.34 -17.94 10.15
N SER A 144 -10.28 -17.04 9.17
CA SER A 144 -10.96 -15.74 9.27
C SER A 144 -12.48 -15.86 9.09
N GLU A 145 -12.96 -16.79 8.26
CA GLU A 145 -14.40 -17.04 8.11
C GLU A 145 -15.05 -17.68 9.34
N SER A 146 -14.37 -18.63 9.98
CA SER A 146 -14.89 -19.32 11.17
C SER A 146 -14.98 -18.40 12.39
N VAL A 147 -14.08 -17.42 12.51
CA VAL A 147 -14.16 -16.37 13.55
C VAL A 147 -15.36 -15.43 13.29
N SER A 148 -15.70 -15.18 12.01
CA SER A 148 -16.86 -14.38 11.63
C SER A 148 -18.20 -15.07 11.92
N ARG A 149 -18.28 -16.40 11.84
CA ARG A 149 -19.54 -17.15 12.09
C ARG A 149 -19.82 -17.47 13.57
N ASN A 150 -18.80 -17.42 14.44
CA ASN A 150 -18.96 -17.70 15.88
C ASN A 150 -19.21 -16.46 16.74
N THR A 151 -19.29 -15.27 16.16
CA THR A 151 -19.88 -14.11 16.84
C THR A 151 -21.39 -14.17 16.65
N MET A 152 -22.08 -14.78 17.62
CA MET A 152 -23.54 -14.66 17.71
C MET A 152 -23.94 -13.17 17.62
N PRO A 153 -25.09 -12.83 17.01
CA PRO A 153 -25.56 -11.46 16.96
C PRO A 153 -25.86 -11.00 18.38
N VAL A 154 -24.92 -10.31 19.01
CA VAL A 154 -25.24 -9.39 20.09
C VAL A 154 -26.14 -8.35 19.47
N SER A 155 -27.36 -8.23 19.97
CA SER A 155 -28.26 -7.14 19.65
C SER A 155 -27.60 -5.83 20.09
N VAL A 156 -26.76 -5.26 19.23
CA VAL A 156 -26.18 -3.94 19.43
C VAL A 156 -27.30 -2.95 19.13
N SER A 157 -27.87 -2.37 20.19
CA SER A 157 -28.72 -1.19 20.07
C SER A 157 -27.94 -0.11 19.32
N GLY A 158 -28.53 0.41 18.25
CA GLY A 158 -27.89 1.29 17.28
C GLY A 158 -27.11 2.44 17.92
N SER A 159 -25.79 2.36 17.80
CA SER A 159 -24.92 3.54 17.80
C SER A 159 -24.68 3.86 16.33
N SER A 160 -25.48 4.78 15.80
CA SER A 160 -25.23 5.44 14.52
C SER A 160 -23.82 6.00 14.52
N THR A 161 -22.89 5.36 13.82
CA THR A 161 -21.59 5.93 13.52
C THR A 161 -21.84 7.12 12.61
N SER A 162 -21.82 8.33 13.18
CA SER A 162 -21.68 9.54 12.42
C SER A 162 -20.39 9.40 11.62
N THR A 163 -20.51 9.26 10.31
CA THR A 163 -19.39 9.51 9.40
C THR A 163 -18.84 10.88 9.77
N ASP A 164 -17.63 10.90 10.30
CA ASP A 164 -16.98 12.14 10.69
C ASP A 164 -16.76 12.96 9.40
N LEU A 165 -17.68 13.89 9.15
CA LEU A 165 -17.70 14.75 7.97
C LEU A 165 -16.35 15.48 7.80
N SER A 166 -15.61 15.68 8.88
CA SER A 166 -14.28 16.29 8.84
C SER A 166 -13.27 15.44 8.08
N PHE A 167 -13.33 14.10 8.17
CA PHE A 167 -12.45 13.19 7.44
C PHE A 167 -12.69 13.25 5.93
N VAL A 168 -13.97 13.22 5.52
CA VAL A 168 -14.36 13.33 4.10
C VAL A 168 -13.99 14.71 3.53
N GLN A 169 -14.21 15.78 4.29
CA GLN A 169 -13.81 17.13 3.90
C GLN A 169 -12.29 17.29 3.77
N ASN A 170 -11.51 16.64 4.62
CA ASN A 170 -10.05 16.67 4.55
C ASN A 170 -9.52 15.92 3.32
N ILE A 171 -10.12 14.78 2.95
CA ILE A 171 -9.80 14.07 1.71
C ILE A 171 -10.14 14.94 0.48
N ALA A 172 -11.32 15.56 0.44
CA ALA A 172 -11.73 16.41 -0.67
C ALA A 172 -10.78 17.62 -0.89
N LYS A 173 -10.33 18.25 0.20
CA LYS A 173 -9.34 19.34 0.12
C LYS A 173 -8.00 18.88 -0.46
N LEU A 174 -7.54 17.69 -0.10
CA LEU A 174 -6.25 17.15 -0.53
C LEU A 174 -6.26 16.80 -2.03
N VAL A 175 -7.38 16.23 -2.52
CA VAL A 175 -7.60 15.96 -3.95
C VAL A 175 -7.62 17.25 -4.77
N LEU A 176 -8.28 18.30 -4.26
CA LEU A 176 -8.34 19.59 -4.95
C LEU A 176 -6.96 20.26 -5.08
N ILE A 177 -6.13 20.21 -4.03
CA ILE A 177 -4.75 20.75 -4.06
C ILE A 177 -3.90 20.03 -5.11
N LEU A 178 -4.03 18.70 -5.21
CA LEU A 178 -3.34 17.90 -6.22
C LEU A 178 -3.76 18.29 -7.64
N LEU A 179 -5.06 18.44 -7.90
CA LEU A 179 -5.57 18.83 -9.22
C LEU A 179 -5.06 20.22 -9.66
N VAL A 180 -5.06 21.21 -8.77
CA VAL A 180 -4.55 22.56 -9.06
C VAL A 180 -3.05 22.53 -9.39
N SER A 181 -2.30 21.70 -8.67
CA SER A 181 -0.84 21.56 -8.87
C SER A 181 -0.52 20.97 -10.25
N VAL A 182 -1.29 19.97 -10.70
CA VAL A 182 -1.11 19.33 -12.02
C VAL A 182 -1.44 20.31 -13.16
N VAL A 183 -2.54 21.04 -13.06
CA VAL A 183 -2.92 22.04 -14.08
C VAL A 183 -1.87 23.16 -14.17
N GLY A 184 -1.34 23.61 -13.04
CA GLY A 184 -0.25 24.59 -13.00
C GLY A 184 1.02 24.08 -13.70
N LEU A 185 1.38 22.82 -13.48
CA LEU A 185 2.55 22.20 -14.11
C LEU A 185 2.40 22.09 -15.64
N VAL A 186 1.22 21.69 -16.12
CA VAL A 186 0.91 21.59 -17.55
C VAL A 186 0.96 22.96 -18.23
N ALA A 187 0.43 24.01 -17.58
CA ALA A 187 0.49 25.37 -18.11
C ALA A 187 1.93 25.90 -18.23
N VAL A 188 2.79 25.59 -17.24
CA VAL A 188 4.22 25.95 -17.27
C VAL A 188 4.94 25.21 -18.42
N PHE A 189 4.67 23.92 -18.62
CA PHE A 189 5.28 23.15 -19.70
C PHE A 189 4.86 23.64 -21.09
N SER A 190 3.59 24.00 -21.28
CA SER A 190 3.10 24.57 -22.54
C SER A 190 3.76 25.92 -22.85
N LEU A 191 3.96 26.78 -21.84
CA LEU A 191 4.66 28.06 -22.02
C LEU A 191 6.16 27.90 -22.37
N LEU A 192 6.81 26.88 -21.79
CA LEU A 192 8.22 26.59 -22.07
C LEU A 192 8.41 26.06 -23.50
N LYS A 193 7.44 25.30 -24.02
CA LYS A 193 7.47 24.78 -25.39
C LYS A 193 7.42 25.89 -26.45
N ASP A 194 6.68 26.97 -26.19
CA ASP A 194 6.60 28.14 -27.08
C ASP A 194 7.85 29.05 -26.99
N THR A 195 8.60 28.98 -25.90
CA THR A 195 9.82 29.80 -25.70
C THR A 195 11.04 29.25 -26.44
N ALA A 196 11.03 27.97 -26.81
CA ALA A 196 12.11 27.34 -27.60
C ALA A 196 12.19 27.87 -29.06
N GLY A 197 11.24 28.70 -29.49
CA GLY A 197 11.22 29.38 -30.79
C GLY A 197 11.92 30.75 -30.84
N GLY A 198 12.60 31.19 -29.77
CA GLY A 198 13.56 32.29 -29.84
C GLY A 198 12.97 33.68 -30.14
N LYS A 199 12.15 34.22 -29.23
CA LYS A 199 12.10 35.66 -28.87
C LYS A 199 11.01 35.89 -27.83
N THR A 200 11.31 36.75 -26.85
CA THR A 200 10.40 37.36 -25.86
C THR A 200 10.39 36.73 -24.46
N VAL A 201 11.43 37.00 -23.65
CA VAL A 201 11.53 36.54 -22.24
C VAL A 201 11.10 37.62 -21.22
N VAL A 202 10.78 38.86 -21.61
CA VAL A 202 10.72 39.96 -20.61
C VAL A 202 9.33 40.22 -19.99
N ASN A 203 8.24 39.59 -20.43
CA ASN A 203 6.89 39.89 -19.89
C ASN A 203 6.18 38.77 -19.11
N ILE A 204 6.79 37.59 -18.94
CA ILE A 204 6.10 36.40 -18.40
C ILE A 204 5.88 36.50 -16.88
N THR A 205 6.80 37.13 -16.14
CA THR A 205 6.74 37.20 -14.67
C THR A 205 5.56 38.03 -14.15
N LYS A 206 5.14 39.08 -14.89
CA LYS A 206 3.98 39.91 -14.49
C LYS A 206 2.63 39.23 -14.78
N THR A 207 2.53 38.45 -15.84
CA THR A 207 1.28 37.78 -16.22
C THR A 207 1.00 36.56 -15.34
N ALA A 208 2.02 35.76 -15.01
CA ALA A 208 1.88 34.63 -14.09
C ALA A 208 1.49 35.07 -12.66
N ALA A 209 2.05 36.17 -12.17
CA ALA A 209 1.68 36.75 -10.87
C ALA A 209 0.21 37.23 -10.84
N ARG A 210 -0.30 37.80 -11.94
CA ARG A 210 -1.71 38.24 -12.03
C ARG A 210 -2.69 37.07 -12.14
N ALA A 211 -2.33 36.02 -12.87
CA ALA A 211 -3.16 34.81 -12.98
C ALA A 211 -3.24 34.05 -11.64
N GLY A 212 -2.12 33.91 -10.92
CA GLY A 212 -2.10 33.30 -9.58
C GLY A 212 -2.94 34.09 -8.56
N ALA A 213 -2.87 35.42 -8.60
CA ALA A 213 -3.68 36.26 -7.71
C ALA A 213 -5.19 36.17 -7.99
N ALA A 214 -5.60 36.08 -9.27
CA ALA A 214 -7.01 35.96 -9.67
C ALA A 214 -7.62 34.60 -9.29
N VAL A 215 -6.86 33.50 -9.44
CA VAL A 215 -7.31 32.16 -9.04
C VAL A 215 -7.43 32.07 -7.51
N ALA A 216 -6.51 32.68 -6.76
CA ALA A 216 -6.57 32.72 -5.30
C ALA A 216 -7.76 33.55 -4.77
N THR A 217 -8.16 34.62 -5.47
CA THR A 217 -9.33 35.43 -5.07
C THR A 217 -10.65 34.74 -5.40
N LYS A 218 -10.77 34.11 -6.57
CA LYS A 218 -11.98 33.36 -6.96
C LYS A 218 -12.19 32.12 -6.09
N GLY A 219 -11.12 31.38 -5.79
CA GLY A 219 -11.18 30.23 -4.87
C GLY A 219 -11.60 30.62 -3.44
N LYS A 220 -11.20 31.80 -2.95
CA LYS A 220 -11.64 32.30 -1.63
C LYS A 220 -13.12 32.67 -1.60
N SER A 221 -13.70 33.23 -2.67
CA SER A 221 -15.12 33.60 -2.68
C SER A 221 -16.05 32.38 -2.81
N GLU A 222 -15.65 31.37 -3.58
CA GLU A 222 -16.45 30.14 -3.75
C GLU A 222 -16.46 29.28 -2.48
N ILE A 223 -15.35 29.23 -1.74
CA ILE A 223 -15.28 28.56 -0.43
C ILE A 223 -16.10 29.32 0.62
N ALA A 224 -16.08 30.66 0.60
CA ALA A 224 -16.89 31.46 1.54
C ALA A 224 -18.40 31.31 1.27
N ALA A 225 -18.82 31.13 0.02
CA ALA A 225 -20.22 30.87 -0.33
C ALA A 225 -20.68 29.49 0.15
N SER A 226 -19.85 28.44 0.00
CA SER A 226 -20.25 27.08 0.41
C SER A 226 -20.30 26.87 1.93
N ILE A 227 -19.66 27.72 2.72
CA ILE A 227 -19.71 27.65 4.19
C ILE A 227 -21.00 28.28 4.73
N ASN A 228 -21.56 29.29 4.05
CA ASN A 228 -22.80 29.94 4.49
C ASN A 228 -24.06 29.10 4.21
N ASP A 229 -24.07 28.29 3.15
CA ASP A 229 -25.22 27.41 2.84
C ASP A 229 -25.33 26.20 3.80
N GLY A 230 -24.29 25.91 4.60
CA GLY A 230 -24.26 24.82 5.58
C GLY A 230 -24.80 25.16 6.98
N ALA A 231 -25.10 26.43 7.26
CA ALA A 231 -25.53 26.88 8.60
C ALA A 231 -27.06 26.80 8.83
N GLY A 232 -27.83 26.23 7.89
CA GLY A 232 -29.29 26.23 7.88
C GLY A 232 -29.99 24.97 8.39
N ILE A 233 -29.35 24.11 9.20
CA ILE A 233 -30.02 22.94 9.80
C ILE A 233 -30.21 23.20 11.30
N THR A 234 -31.27 23.95 11.62
CA THR A 234 -31.84 24.05 12.97
C THR A 234 -33.01 23.08 13.11
N ASN A 235 -32.92 22.22 14.12
CA ASN A 235 -33.99 21.52 14.86
C ASN A 235 -35.14 20.87 14.07
N LEU A 236 -35.12 19.53 14.02
CA LEU A 236 -36.25 18.64 14.36
C LEU A 236 -35.69 17.30 14.85
#